data_AF-A0A8H6WBB2-F1
#
_entry.id   AF-A0A8H6WBB2-F1
#
_cell.length_a   1.000
_cell.length_b   1.000
_cell.length_c   1.000
_cell.angle_alpha   90.00
_cell.angle_beta   90.00
_cell.angle_gamma   90.00
#
_symmetry.space_group_name_H-M   'P 1'
#
loop_
_entity.id
_entity.type
_entity.pdbx_description
1 polymer ?
#
loop_
_entity_poly.entity_id
_entity_poly.type
_entity_poly.pdbx_seq_one_letter_code
_entity_poly.pdbx_strand_id
1 'polypeptide(L)'
;MLLHLRSGLNLTSSFDIAVFAAACVAFWGQCRLGELLPTSRTDPELSTKPCRNNITSTKHTITVRLPRTKTQKHGEDVILTAQCSEIDPISVLRMHLFATPNTPNTLLFTYSTGATTIPLTRRAFLNRCNEV
;
A
#
# COMPACT_ATOMS: atom_id res chain seq x y z
N MET A 1 -14.47 10.27 -2.52
CA MET A 1 -14.06 9.10 -1.72
C MET A 1 -12.62 9.23 -1.21
N LEU A 2 -11.58 9.14 -2.07
CA LEU A 2 -10.19 9.23 -1.61
C LEU A 2 -9.80 10.57 -0.95
N LEU A 3 -10.29 11.70 -1.49
CA LEU A 3 -10.07 13.02 -0.87
C LEU A 3 -10.75 13.13 0.50
N HIS A 4 -11.92 12.50 0.68
CA HIS A 4 -12.60 12.46 1.96
C HIS A 4 -11.82 11.61 2.97
N LEU A 5 -11.38 10.41 2.55
CA LEU A 5 -10.47 9.58 3.33
C LEU A 5 -9.24 10.38 3.75
N ARG A 6 -8.57 11.03 2.79
CA ARG A 6 -7.39 11.88 3.04
C ARG A 6 -7.65 12.91 4.13
N SER A 7 -8.80 13.59 4.11
CA SER A 7 -9.14 14.65 5.07
C SER A 7 -9.29 14.16 6.51
N GLY A 8 -9.69 12.89 6.71
CA GLY A 8 -9.83 12.27 8.03
C GLY A 8 -8.59 11.53 8.53
N LEU A 9 -7.51 11.46 7.73
CA LEU A 9 -6.28 10.76 8.08
C LEU A 9 -5.18 11.72 8.59
N ASN A 10 -4.46 11.29 9.62
CA ASN A 10 -3.30 11.99 10.16
C ASN A 10 -2.00 11.54 9.44
N LEU A 11 -1.50 12.37 8.51
CA LEU A 11 -0.25 12.06 7.79
C LEU A 11 1.04 12.23 8.60
N THR A 12 0.99 12.47 9.92
CA THR A 12 2.16 12.30 10.78
C THR A 12 2.25 10.87 11.33
N SER A 13 1.18 10.09 11.23
CA SER A 13 1.12 8.69 11.66
C SER A 13 1.51 7.77 10.51
N SER A 14 2.51 6.93 10.73
CA SER A 14 2.91 5.91 9.74
C SER A 14 1.76 4.95 9.39
N PHE A 15 0.84 4.69 10.33
CA PHE A 15 -0.34 3.87 10.10
C PHE A 15 -1.30 4.50 9.08
N ASP A 16 -1.67 5.76 9.30
CA ASP A 16 -2.60 6.49 8.43
C ASP A 16 -1.97 6.77 7.05
N ILE A 17 -0.65 7.00 7.00
CA ILE A 17 0.09 7.05 5.72
C ILE A 17 -0.03 5.72 4.97
N ALA A 18 0.18 4.59 5.65
CA ALA A 18 0.09 3.27 5.03
C ALA A 18 -1.32 2.97 4.52
N VAL A 19 -2.36 3.35 5.27
CA VAL A 19 -3.77 3.27 4.85
C VAL A 19 -3.99 4.10 3.59
N PHE A 20 -3.53 5.36 3.60
CA PHE A 20 -3.73 6.25 2.47
C PHE A 20 -3.00 5.75 1.20
N ALA A 21 -1.76 5.30 1.36
CA ALA A 21 -0.99 4.73 0.25
C ALA A 21 -1.64 3.47 -0.32
N ALA A 22 -2.09 2.54 0.53
CA ALA A 22 -2.81 1.35 0.09
C ALA A 22 -4.10 1.71 -0.67
N ALA A 23 -4.85 2.72 -0.20
CA ALA A 23 -6.07 3.18 -0.86
C ALA A 23 -5.78 3.81 -2.24
N CYS A 24 -4.78 4.68 -2.34
CA CYS A 24 -4.38 5.30 -3.61
C CYS A 24 -3.87 4.26 -4.61
N VAL A 25 -3.03 3.31 -4.18
CA VAL A 25 -2.53 2.25 -5.06
C VAL A 25 -3.66 1.33 -5.50
N ALA A 26 -4.57 0.92 -4.60
CA ALA A 26 -5.71 0.09 -4.96
C ALA A 26 -6.63 0.79 -5.97
N PHE A 27 -6.92 2.08 -5.76
CA PHE A 27 -7.81 2.84 -6.63
C PHE A 27 -7.19 3.10 -8.00
N TRP A 28 -5.99 3.66 -8.07
CA TRP A 28 -5.36 4.02 -9.36
C TRP A 28 -4.81 2.80 -10.09
N GLY A 29 -4.37 1.78 -9.36
CA GLY A 29 -3.90 0.51 -9.90
C GLY A 29 -5.01 -0.49 -10.20
N GLN A 30 -6.28 -0.18 -9.87
CA GLN A 30 -7.42 -1.10 -9.96
C GLN A 30 -7.17 -2.44 -9.25
N CYS A 31 -6.38 -2.44 -8.19
CA CYS A 31 -6.02 -3.65 -7.44
C CYS A 31 -7.14 -4.03 -6.47
N ARG A 32 -7.32 -5.32 -6.25
CA ARG A 32 -8.10 -5.80 -5.11
C ARG A 32 -7.29 -5.63 -3.84
N LEU A 33 -7.97 -5.28 -2.76
CA LEU A 33 -7.33 -5.14 -1.45
C LEU A 33 -6.67 -6.45 -0.98
N GLY A 34 -7.15 -7.60 -1.43
CA GLY A 34 -6.54 -8.89 -1.12
C GLY A 34 -5.27 -9.24 -1.89
N GLU A 35 -4.97 -8.53 -2.97
CA GLU A 35 -3.69 -8.64 -3.67
C GLU A 35 -2.62 -7.81 -2.95
N LEU A 36 -3.02 -6.71 -2.31
CA LEU A 36 -2.11 -5.79 -1.63
C LEU A 36 -1.89 -6.13 -0.16
N LEU A 37 -2.97 -6.45 0.57
CA LEU A 37 -2.96 -6.56 2.03
C LEU A 37 -3.28 -7.98 2.50
N PRO A 38 -2.52 -8.50 3.49
CA PRO A 38 -2.87 -9.75 4.14
C PRO A 38 -4.13 -9.59 5.01
N THR A 39 -4.83 -10.69 5.25
CA THR A 39 -6.04 -10.70 6.08
C THR A 39 -5.69 -10.51 7.56
N SER A 40 -4.56 -11.09 8.00
CA SER A 40 -4.03 -11.02 9.36
C SER A 40 -2.50 -11.01 9.37
N ARG A 41 -1.89 -10.79 10.54
CA ARG A 41 -0.42 -10.81 10.68
C ARG A 41 0.19 -12.21 10.51
N THR A 42 -0.59 -13.25 10.76
CA THR A 42 -0.21 -14.67 10.61
C THR A 42 -0.83 -15.30 9.37
N ASP A 43 -1.17 -14.48 8.38
CA ASP A 43 -1.77 -14.98 7.13
C ASP A 43 -0.77 -15.92 6.43
N PRO A 44 -1.14 -17.18 6.12
CA PRO A 44 -0.23 -18.11 5.43
C PRO A 44 0.14 -17.62 4.02
N GLU A 45 -0.63 -16.71 3.43
CA GLU A 45 -0.39 -16.15 2.10
C GLU A 45 0.41 -14.83 2.13
N LEU A 46 1.13 -14.49 3.20
CA LEU A 46 1.97 -13.28 3.25
C LEU A 46 2.95 -13.20 2.08
N SER A 47 3.55 -14.32 1.68
CA SER A 47 4.48 -14.40 0.55
C SER A 47 3.85 -14.07 -0.82
N THR A 48 2.52 -14.05 -0.90
CA THR A 48 1.78 -13.67 -2.12
C THR A 48 1.52 -12.18 -2.23
N LYS A 49 1.87 -11.39 -1.20
CA LYS A 49 1.66 -9.94 -1.17
C LYS A 49 2.93 -9.22 -1.65
N PRO A 50 2.79 -8.05 -2.31
CA PRO A 50 3.95 -7.32 -2.80
C PRO A 50 4.85 -6.89 -1.64
N CYS A 51 6.15 -6.99 -1.83
CA CYS A 51 7.18 -6.42 -0.98
C CYS A 51 7.81 -5.18 -1.62
N ARG A 52 8.70 -4.50 -0.90
CA ARG A 52 9.37 -3.30 -1.43
C ARG A 52 10.21 -3.60 -2.68
N ASN A 53 10.80 -4.79 -2.77
CA ASN A 53 11.55 -5.22 -3.95
C ASN A 53 10.65 -5.47 -5.18
N ASN A 54 9.33 -5.47 -5.02
CA ASN A 54 8.38 -5.52 -6.12
C ASN A 54 8.02 -4.13 -6.67
N ILE A 55 8.73 -3.07 -6.23
CA ILE A 55 8.55 -1.71 -6.75
C ILE A 55 9.72 -1.33 -7.65
N THR A 56 9.37 -0.82 -8.82
CA THR A 56 10.30 -0.13 -9.71
C THR A 56 9.78 1.28 -9.97
N SER A 57 10.57 2.31 -9.70
CA SER A 57 10.18 3.71 -9.96
C SER A 57 10.99 4.29 -11.11
N THR A 58 10.31 5.02 -11.99
CA THR A 58 10.92 5.97 -12.92
C THR A 58 10.64 7.41 -12.47
N LYS A 59 10.99 8.39 -13.29
CA LYS A 59 10.65 9.81 -13.04
C LYS A 59 9.13 10.05 -12.98
N HIS A 60 8.36 9.35 -13.81
CA HIS A 60 6.94 9.63 -14.05
C HIS A 60 6.00 8.49 -13.69
N THR A 61 6.52 7.30 -13.41
CA THR A 61 5.73 6.11 -13.12
C THR A 61 6.30 5.32 -11.95
N ILE A 62 5.44 4.58 -11.27
CA ILE A 62 5.83 3.51 -10.36
C ILE A 62 5.15 2.23 -10.80
N THR A 63 5.92 1.17 -11.05
CA THR A 63 5.40 -0.18 -11.27
C THR A 63 5.41 -0.94 -9.95
N VAL A 64 4.26 -1.51 -9.59
CA VAL A 64 4.10 -2.44 -8.47
C VAL A 64 3.82 -3.82 -9.03
N ARG A 65 4.76 -4.75 -8.89
CA ARG A 65 4.59 -6.15 -9.28
C ARG A 65 3.75 -6.86 -8.22
N LEU A 66 2.53 -7.27 -8.57
CA LEU A 66 1.71 -8.14 -7.74
C LEU A 66 2.21 -9.58 -7.91
N PRO A 67 2.65 -10.29 -6.85
CA PRO A 67 3.20 -11.65 -7.01
C PRO A 67 2.16 -12.68 -7.47
N ARG A 68 0.89 -12.47 -7.11
CA ARG A 68 -0.22 -13.37 -7.43
C ARG A 68 -1.52 -12.59 -7.47
N THR A 69 -2.35 -12.86 -8.47
CA THR A 69 -3.72 -12.34 -8.53
C THR A 69 -4.73 -13.46 -8.74
N LYS A 70 -6.03 -13.14 -8.69
CA LYS A 70 -7.10 -14.16 -8.73
C LYS A 70 -7.01 -15.03 -10.01
N THR A 71 -6.66 -14.43 -11.14
CA THR A 71 -6.64 -15.08 -12.45
C THR A 71 -5.22 -15.35 -12.96
N GLN A 72 -4.19 -14.72 -12.39
CA GLN A 72 -2.80 -14.92 -12.79
C GLN A 72 -1.93 -15.40 -11.62
N LYS A 73 -1.58 -16.69 -11.65
CA LYS A 73 -0.72 -17.31 -10.61
C LYS A 73 0.71 -16.77 -10.60
N HIS A 74 1.19 -16.27 -11.74
CA HIS A 74 2.52 -15.66 -11.89
C HIS A 74 2.51 -14.14 -11.71
N GLY A 75 1.38 -13.59 -11.24
CA GLY A 75 1.28 -12.17 -10.93
C GLY A 75 1.19 -11.27 -12.15
N GLU A 76 1.05 -9.97 -11.90
CA GLU A 76 0.92 -8.93 -12.93
C GLU A 76 1.60 -7.64 -12.49
N ASP A 77 1.95 -6.79 -13.45
CA ASP A 77 2.53 -5.47 -13.19
C ASP A 77 1.43 -4.41 -13.19
N VAL A 78 1.34 -3.66 -12.10
CA VAL A 78 0.45 -2.51 -11.96
C VAL A 78 1.27 -1.23 -12.16
N ILE A 79 0.97 -0.48 -13.21
CA ILE A 79 1.68 0.76 -13.53
C ILE A 79 0.87 1.95 -13.01
N LEU A 80 1.42 2.65 -12.03
CA LEU A 80 0.88 3.89 -11.47
C LEU A 80 1.51 5.08 -12.19
N THR A 81 0.67 6.00 -12.63
CA THR A 81 1.08 7.24 -13.31
C THR A 81 0.79 8.45 -12.43
N ALA A 82 1.58 9.51 -12.61
CA ALA A 82 1.42 10.75 -11.87
C ALA A 82 0.04 11.37 -12.09
N GLN A 83 -0.57 11.87 -11.03
CA GLN A 83 -1.85 12.59 -11.04
C GLN A 83 -1.65 14.00 -10.50
N CYS A 84 -2.37 14.99 -11.04
CA CYS A 84 -2.35 16.36 -10.54
C CYS A 84 -3.33 16.55 -9.37
N SER A 85 -3.10 15.87 -8.24
CA SER A 85 -3.96 15.97 -7.05
C SER A 85 -3.29 15.47 -5.76
N GLU A 86 -3.87 15.76 -4.59
CA GLU A 86 -3.43 15.24 -3.29
C GLU A 86 -3.53 13.72 -3.14
N ILE A 87 -4.21 13.06 -4.07
CA ILE A 87 -4.38 11.60 -4.12
C ILE A 87 -3.45 10.97 -5.17
N ASP A 88 -2.38 11.68 -5.56
CA ASP A 88 -1.36 11.20 -6.48
C ASP A 88 -0.69 9.92 -5.94
N PRO A 89 -0.87 8.76 -6.61
CA PRO A 89 -0.36 7.49 -6.09
C PRO A 89 1.17 7.48 -6.01
N ILE A 90 1.87 8.23 -6.86
CA ILE A 90 3.34 8.28 -6.85
C ILE A 90 3.83 9.02 -5.61
N SER A 91 3.35 10.22 -5.37
CA SER A 91 3.75 11.05 -4.22
C SER A 91 3.37 10.39 -2.90
N VAL A 92 2.16 9.83 -2.80
CA VAL A 92 1.67 9.16 -1.60
C VAL A 92 2.47 7.88 -1.32
N LEU A 93 2.77 7.07 -2.34
CA LEU A 93 3.56 5.87 -2.16
C LEU A 93 5.02 6.18 -1.77
N ARG A 94 5.61 7.25 -2.32
CA ARG A 94 6.95 7.72 -1.90
C ARG A 94 6.96 8.20 -0.45
N MET A 95 5.96 8.96 -0.04
CA MET A 95 5.77 9.38 1.35
C MET A 95 5.71 8.18 2.30
N HIS A 96 4.95 7.15 1.93
CA HIS A 96 4.89 5.88 2.67
C HIS A 96 6.23 5.16 2.75
N LEU A 97 6.93 5.04 1.62
CA LEU A 97 8.24 4.39 1.59
C LEU A 97 9.28 5.09 2.47
N PHE A 98 9.20 6.42 2.57
CA PHE A 98 10.04 7.26 3.43
C PHE A 98 9.64 7.19 4.91
N ALA A 99 8.34 7.23 5.22
CA ALA A 99 7.84 7.27 6.60
C ALA A 99 8.09 5.98 7.39
N THR A 100 8.30 4.85 6.71
CA THR A 100 8.64 3.57 7.36
C THR A 100 9.76 2.88 6.62
N PRO A 101 11.03 3.29 6.78
CA PRO A 101 12.16 2.63 6.14
C PRO A 101 12.25 1.16 6.56
N ASN A 102 12.42 0.26 5.60
CA ASN A 102 12.45 -1.19 5.84
C ASN A 102 13.32 -1.91 4.81
N THR A 103 13.58 -3.19 5.06
CA THR A 103 14.34 -4.05 4.14
C THR A 103 13.55 -4.32 2.85
N PRO A 104 14.23 -4.64 1.73
CA PRO A 104 13.57 -4.91 0.44
C PRO A 104 12.51 -6.02 0.48
N ASN A 105 12.70 -7.04 1.33
CA ASN A 105 11.78 -8.19 1.44
C ASN A 105 10.59 -7.93 2.38
N THR A 106 10.53 -6.75 3.00
CA THR A 106 9.40 -6.36 3.84
C THR A 106 8.17 -6.11 2.97
N LEU A 107 6.99 -6.53 3.44
CA LEU A 107 5.73 -6.25 2.76
C LEU A 107 5.57 -4.77 2.46
N LEU A 108 4.96 -4.47 1.33
CA LEU A 108 4.93 -3.12 0.79
C LEU A 108 4.21 -2.15 1.74
N PHE A 109 3.01 -2.52 2.18
CA PHE A 109 2.21 -1.71 3.10
C PHE A 109 2.44 -2.17 4.53
N THR A 110 3.38 -1.51 5.19
CA THR A 110 3.72 -1.71 6.60
C THR A 110 3.80 -0.38 7.33
N TYR A 111 3.59 -0.39 8.64
CA TYR A 111 3.69 0.81 9.47
C TYR A 111 4.43 0.50 10.78
N SER A 112 4.95 1.56 11.41
CA SER A 112 5.69 1.45 12.66
C SER A 112 4.75 1.52 13.87
N THR A 113 5.00 0.67 14.84
CA THR A 113 4.39 0.70 16.19
C THR A 113 5.35 1.23 17.25
N GLY A 114 6.39 1.94 16.83
CA GLY A 114 7.48 2.40 17.69
C GLY A 114 8.56 1.33 17.91
N ALA A 115 8.16 0.14 18.39
CA ALA A 115 9.09 -0.95 18.64
C ALA A 115 9.35 -1.84 17.42
N THR A 116 8.34 -2.01 16.56
CA THR A 116 8.42 -2.91 15.40
C THR A 116 7.64 -2.37 14.21
N THR A 117 8.05 -2.78 13.02
CA THR A 117 7.28 -2.62 11.79
C THR A 117 6.37 -3.82 11.60
N ILE A 118 5.09 -3.57 11.32
CA ILE A 118 4.08 -4.62 11.09
C ILE A 118 3.31 -4.38 9.80
N PRO A 119 2.76 -5.43 9.17
CA PRO A 119 1.95 -5.28 7.97
C PRO A 119 0.61 -4.61 8.25
N LEU A 120 0.19 -3.75 7.32
CA LEU A 120 -1.17 -3.25 7.25
C LEU A 120 -2.09 -4.39 6.82
N THR A 121 -2.93 -4.85 7.74
CA THR A 121 -3.91 -5.90 7.44
C THR A 121 -5.17 -5.31 6.81
N ARG A 122 -5.88 -6.11 6.01
CA ARG A 122 -7.18 -5.74 5.42
C ARG A 122 -8.17 -5.26 6.48
N ARG A 123 -8.22 -5.95 7.63
CA ARG A 123 -9.09 -5.58 8.75
C ARG A 123 -8.74 -4.21 9.32
N ALA A 124 -7.46 -3.94 9.57
CA ALA A 124 -7.02 -2.65 10.09
C ALA A 124 -7.30 -1.51 9.10
N PHE A 125 -7.07 -1.75 7.80
CA PHE A 125 -7.40 -0.82 6.74
C PHE A 125 -8.90 -0.47 6.72
N LEU A 126 -9.77 -1.48 6.67
CA LEU A 126 -11.22 -1.27 6.58
C LEU A 126 -11.77 -0.59 7.83
N ASN A 127 -11.31 -0.99 9.02
CA ASN A 127 -11.69 -0.34 10.26
C ASN A 127 -11.33 1.15 10.22
N ARG A 128 -10.09 1.48 9.81
CA ARG A 128 -9.65 2.87 9.75
C ARG A 128 -10.44 3.70 8.73
N CYS A 129 -10.77 3.11 7.57
CA CYS A 129 -11.61 3.78 6.57
C CYS A 129 -13.03 4.07 7.08
N ASN A 130 -13.59 3.21 7.94
CA ASN A 130 -14.94 3.39 8.49
C ASN A 130 -15.00 4.41 9.64
N GLU A 131 -13.85 4.80 10.19
CA GLU A 131 -13.72 5.82 11.23
C GLU A 131 -13.61 7.25 10.66
N VAL A 132 -13.46 7.38 9.33
CA VAL A 132 -13.43 8.66 8.61
C VAL A 132 -14.81 8.98 8.08
#